data_AF-A0A378MRN2-F1
#
_entry.id   AF-A0A378MRN2-F1
#
_cell.length_a   1.000
_cell.length_b   1.000
_cell.length_c   1.000
_cell.angle_alpha   90.00
_cell.angle_beta   90.00
_cell.angle_gamma   90.00
#
_symmetry.space_group_name_H-M   'P 1'
#
loop_
_entity.id
_entity.type
_entity.pdbx_description
1 polymer ?
#
loop_
_entity_poly.entity_id
_entity_poly.type
_entity_poly.pdbx_seq_one_letter_code
_entity_poly.pdbx_strand_id
1 'polypeptide(L)'
;MRLRGGKKARELLENGVKYAEFRLFDLNPFAPYGIELNDAKFIHYFLLGMLWLEETSGQKEVEIGNRNFTKSHLKIQEQKPLSVRR
;
A
#
# COMPACT_ATOMS: atom_id res chain seq x y z
N MET A 1 4.15 3.88 1.86
CA MET A 1 3.70 4.91 0.88
C MET A 1 4.76 6.00 0.80
N ARG A 2 4.87 6.72 -0.34
CA ARG A 2 5.76 7.88 -0.47
C ARG A 2 5.01 9.06 -1.08
N LEU A 3 5.20 10.25 -0.51
CA LEU A 3 4.70 11.50 -1.09
C LEU A 3 5.66 11.98 -2.18
N ARG A 4 5.13 12.42 -3.31
CA ARG A 4 5.91 12.91 -4.47
C ARG A 4 5.46 14.32 -4.84
N GLY A 5 6.41 15.14 -5.27
CA GLY A 5 6.18 16.57 -5.54
C GLY A 5 7.46 17.37 -5.82
N GLY A 6 8.62 16.84 -5.42
CA GLY A 6 9.96 17.33 -5.75
C GLY A 6 11.01 16.21 -5.69
N LYS A 7 12.25 16.52 -6.08
CA LYS A 7 13.37 15.55 -6.04
C LYS A 7 13.82 15.28 -4.61
N LYS A 8 13.77 16.29 -3.75
CA LYS A 8 14.07 16.21 -2.32
C LYS A 8 12.81 16.39 -1.49
N ALA A 9 12.75 15.76 -0.31
CA ALA A 9 11.61 15.90 0.60
C ALA A 9 11.35 17.37 1.01
N ARG A 10 12.41 18.17 1.15
CA ARG A 10 12.29 19.60 1.50
C ARG A 10 11.53 20.42 0.47
N GLU A 11 11.64 20.06 -0.81
CA GLU A 11 10.92 20.74 -1.90
C GLU A 11 9.39 20.55 -1.80
N LEU A 12 8.91 19.57 -1.02
CA LEU A 12 7.47 19.38 -0.77
C LEU A 12 6.87 20.51 0.06
N LEU A 13 7.68 21.24 0.85
CA LEU A 13 7.21 22.38 1.64
C LEU A 13 6.81 23.56 0.74
N GLU A 14 7.50 23.72 -0.40
CA GLU A 14 7.27 24.80 -1.36
C GLU A 14 6.27 24.38 -2.44
N ASN A 15 6.44 23.18 -3.00
CA ASN A 15 5.66 22.70 -4.15
C ASN A 15 4.41 21.91 -3.77
N GLY A 16 4.25 21.56 -2.50
CA GLY A 16 3.22 20.64 -2.03
C GLY A 16 3.43 19.20 -2.51
N VAL A 17 2.45 18.35 -2.18
CA VAL A 17 2.38 16.96 -2.67
C VAL A 17 1.57 16.94 -3.97
N LYS A 18 2.15 16.38 -5.04
CA LYS A 18 1.51 16.21 -6.34
C LYS A 18 0.78 14.87 -6.47
N TYR A 19 1.38 13.81 -5.94
CA TYR A 19 0.77 12.47 -5.93
C TYR A 19 1.38 11.59 -4.84
N ALA A 20 0.68 10.51 -4.51
CA ALA A 20 1.15 9.46 -3.61
C ALA A 20 1.56 8.21 -4.40
N GLU A 21 2.72 7.65 -4.07
CA GLU A 21 3.22 6.40 -4.64
C GLU A 21 3.02 5.25 -3.63
N PHE A 22 2.27 4.24 -4.05
CA PHE A 22 2.04 3.00 -3.30
C PHE A 22 2.87 1.87 -3.90
N ARG A 23 3.59 1.13 -3.06
CA ARG A 23 4.50 0.04 -3.44
C ARG A 23 4.20 -1.25 -2.68
N LEU A 24 2.98 -1.36 -2.18
CA LEU A 24 2.54 -2.46 -1.32
C LEU A 24 2.11 -3.69 -2.13
N PHE A 25 1.78 -3.49 -3.40
CA PHE A 25 1.19 -4.51 -4.26
C PHE A 25 2.29 -5.34 -4.93
N ASP A 26 2.25 -6.65 -4.71
CA ASP A 26 3.07 -7.62 -5.44
C ASP A 26 2.48 -7.87 -6.84
N LEU A 27 3.33 -8.29 -7.77
CA LEU A 27 2.86 -8.70 -9.09
C LEU A 27 2.06 -10.00 -8.99
N ASN A 28 0.84 -9.99 -9.54
CA ASN A 28 0.01 -11.17 -9.70
C ASN A 28 0.57 -12.06 -10.83
N PRO A 29 1.07 -13.29 -10.53
CA PRO A 29 1.65 -14.16 -11.55
C PRO A 29 0.61 -14.74 -12.53
N PHE A 30 -0.68 -14.62 -12.22
CA PHE A 30 -1.76 -15.11 -13.07
C PHE A 30 -2.30 -14.02 -14.02
N ALA A 31 -1.92 -12.75 -13.79
CA ALA A 31 -2.28 -11.65 -14.66
C ALA A 31 -1.15 -11.39 -15.69
N PRO A 32 -1.46 -11.24 -16.98
CA PRO A 32 -0.43 -11.11 -18.03
C PRO A 32 0.46 -9.86 -17.86
N TYR A 33 -0.06 -8.82 -17.21
CA TYR A 33 0.68 -7.57 -16.92
C TYR A 33 1.00 -7.41 -15.43
N GLY A 34 0.88 -8.47 -14.63
CA GLY A 34 1.16 -8.46 -13.20
C GLY A 34 0.06 -7.82 -12.33
N ILE A 35 -1.05 -7.36 -12.91
CA ILE A 35 -2.22 -6.85 -12.20
C ILE A 35 -3.46 -6.92 -13.11
N GLU A 36 -4.64 -7.18 -12.56
CA GLU A 36 -5.90 -7.07 -13.30
C GLU A 36 -6.53 -5.69 -13.16
N LEU A 37 -7.36 -5.29 -14.13
CA LEU A 37 -8.09 -4.02 -14.07
C LEU A 37 -8.99 -3.94 -12.83
N ASN A 38 -9.58 -5.07 -12.41
CA ASN A 38 -10.44 -5.12 -11.23
C ASN A 38 -9.65 -4.84 -9.94
N ASP A 39 -8.44 -5.40 -9.81
CA ASP A 39 -7.55 -5.11 -8.67
C ASP A 39 -7.20 -3.61 -8.63
N ALA A 40 -6.86 -3.03 -9.78
CA ALA A 40 -6.53 -1.60 -9.89
C ALA A 40 -7.73 -0.71 -9.51
N LYS A 41 -8.94 -1.06 -9.96
CA LYS A 41 -10.18 -0.35 -9.58
C LYS A 41 -10.48 -0.47 -8.09
N PHE A 42 -10.30 -1.66 -7.50
CA PHE A 42 -10.44 -1.85 -6.06
C PHE A 42 -9.49 -0.96 -5.28
N ILE A 43 -8.20 -0.94 -5.65
CA ILE A 43 -7.20 -0.07 -5.02
C ILE A 43 -7.61 1.40 -5.13
N HIS A 44 -8.07 1.83 -6.30
CA HIS A 44 -8.53 3.20 -6.51
C HIS A 44 -9.69 3.58 -5.57
N TYR A 45 -10.73 2.74 -5.48
CA TYR A 45 -11.86 3.01 -4.58
C TYR A 45 -11.46 2.92 -3.11
N PHE A 46 -10.57 2.00 -2.74
CA PHE A 46 -10.04 1.91 -1.39
C PHE A 46 -9.33 3.22 -0.99
N LEU A 47 -8.49 3.77 -1.86
CA LEU A 47 -7.81 5.05 -1.61
C LEU A 47 -8.77 6.24 -1.52
N LEU A 48 -9.81 6.27 -2.36
CA LEU A 48 -10.88 7.26 -2.22
C LEU A 48 -11.64 7.11 -0.90
N GLY A 49 -11.89 5.87 -0.45
CA GLY A 49 -12.48 5.58 0.85
C GLY A 49 -11.61 6.11 2.00
N MET A 50 -10.30 5.88 1.95
CA MET A 50 -9.37 6.43 2.96
C MET A 50 -9.35 7.96 3.00
N LEU A 51 -9.63 8.63 1.87
CA LEU A 51 -9.77 10.09 1.84
C LEU A 51 -11.14 10.56 2.36
N TRP A 52 -12.17 9.71 2.23
CA TRP A 52 -13.53 10.03 2.61
C TRP A 52 -13.80 9.88 4.11
N LEU A 53 -13.09 8.98 4.78
CA LEU A 53 -13.25 8.77 6.22
C LEU A 53 -12.75 10.00 7.00
N GLU A 54 -13.53 10.42 8.00
CA GLU A 54 -13.18 11.58 8.85
C GLU A 54 -12.03 11.28 9.83
N GLU A 55 -11.77 10.00 10.09
CA GLU A 55 -10.74 9.55 11.01
C GLU A 55 -9.35 9.66 10.38
N THR A 56 -8.48 10.46 11.00
CA THR A 56 -7.04 10.44 10.72
C THR A 56 -6.30 9.63 11.80
N SER A 57 -5.54 8.63 11.37
CA SER A 57 -4.71 7.82 12.29
C SER A 57 -3.55 8.64 12.86
N GLY A 58 -3.41 8.61 14.19
CA GLY A 58 -2.20 9.07 14.86
C GLY A 58 -1.06 8.07 14.75
N GLN A 59 0.09 8.42 15.34
CA GLN A 59 1.29 7.60 15.28
C GLN A 59 1.08 6.18 15.86
N LYS A 60 0.30 6.07 16.94
CA LYS A 60 0.02 4.78 17.60
C LYS A 60 -0.82 3.87 16.71
N GLU A 61 -1.85 4.42 16.08
CA GLU A 61 -2.74 3.71 15.18
C GLU A 61 -1.98 3.23 13.93
N VAL A 62 -1.07 4.05 13.40
CA VAL A 62 -0.17 3.67 12.30
C VAL A 62 0.74 2.50 12.70
N GLU A 63 1.31 2.51 13.91
CA GLU A 63 2.14 1.41 14.41
C GLU A 63 1.35 0.10 14.59
N ILE A 64 0.12 0.19 15.11
CA ILE A 64 -0.80 -0.94 15.21
C ILE A 64 -1.11 -1.48 13.81
N GLY A 65 -1.40 -0.60 12.85
CA GLY A 65 -1.62 -0.95 11.45
C GLY A 65 -0.43 -1.71 10.84
N ASN A 66 0.79 -1.22 11.03
CA ASN A 66 2.01 -1.89 10.58
C ASN A 66 2.19 -3.28 11.22
N ARG A 67 1.92 -3.40 12.52
CA ARG A 67 1.99 -4.69 13.22
C ARG A 67 0.97 -5.69 12.66
N ASN A 68 -0.25 -5.24 12.42
CA ASN A 68 -1.31 -6.07 11.84
C ASN A 68 -0.95 -6.50 10.42
N PHE A 69 -0.39 -5.59 9.62
CA PHE A 69 0.10 -5.90 8.28
C PHE A 69 1.16 -7.01 8.30
N THR A 70 2.19 -6.89 9.16
CA THR A 70 3.24 -7.91 9.28
C THR A 70 2.70 -9.27 9.73
N LYS A 71 1.77 -9.30 10.70
CA LYS A 71 1.14 -10.54 11.14
C LYS A 71 0.37 -11.23 10.02
N SER A 72 -0.42 -10.47 9.27
CA SER A 72 -1.17 -10.99 8.12
C SER A 72 -0.23 -11.55 7.05
N HIS A 73 0.87 -10.85 6.76
CA HIS A 73 1.87 -11.31 5.81
C HIS A 73 2.51 -12.65 6.22
N LEU A 74 2.92 -12.79 7.49
CA LEU A 74 3.50 -14.05 8.00
C LEU A 74 2.50 -15.22 7.90
N LYS A 75 1.25 -14.98 8.28
CA LYS A 75 0.19 -15.99 8.21
C LYS A 75 -0.07 -16.46 6.78
N ILE A 76 0.09 -15.57 5.78
CA ILE A 76 -0.02 -15.92 4.36
C ILE A 76 1.17 -16.79 3.92
N GLN A 77 2.39 -16.48 4.39
CA GLN A 77 3.56 -17.29 4.06
C GLN A 77 3.49 -18.70 4.67
N GLU A 78 2.98 -18.84 5.89
CA GLU A 78 2.76 -20.14 6.53
C GLU A 78 1.68 -20.97 5.83
N GLN A 79 0.75 -20.36 5.11
CA GLN A 79 -0.27 -21.11 4.36
C GLN A 79 0.19 -21.52 2.95
N LYS A 80 1.35 -21.04 2.48
CA LYS A 80 1.91 -21.49 1.20
C LYS A 80 2.39 -22.94 1.31
N PRO A 81 2.08 -23.80 0.31
CA PRO A 81 2.55 -25.18 0.27
C PRO A 81 4.08 -25.24 0.31
N LEU A 82 4.64 -26.31 0.91
CA LEU A 82 6.09 -26.50 1.09
C LEU A 82 6.90 -26.35 -0.20
N SER A 83 6.31 -26.60 -1.37
CA SER A 83 6.94 -26.44 -2.68
C SER A 83 7.19 -24.99 -3.12
N VAL A 84 6.60 -24.00 -2.43
CA VAL A 84 6.67 -22.57 -2.79
C VAL A 84 7.33 -21.74 -1.67
N ARG A 85 7.70 -22.37 -0.54
CA ARG A 85 8.50 -21.71 0.50
C ARG A 85 9.97 -21.71 0.06
N ARG A 86 10.55 -20.53 -0.11
CA ARG A 86 12.01 -20.38 -0.24
C ARG A 86 12.67 -20.52 1.12
#